data_AF-A0A522FBI0-F1
#
_entry.id   AF-A0A522FBI0-F1
#
_cell.length_a   1.000
_cell.length_b   1.000
_cell.length_c   1.000
_cell.angle_alpha   90.00
_cell.angle_beta   90.00
_cell.angle_gamma   90.00
#
_symmetry.space_group_name_H-M   'P 1'
#
loop_
_entity.id
_entity.type
_entity.pdbx_description
1 polymer ?
#
loop_
_entity_poly.entity_id
_entity_poly.type
_entity_poly.pdbx_seq_one_letter_code
_entity_poly.pdbx_strand_id
1 'polypeptide(L)'
;MQFLKIIMLVCSISWLNSLAYATTAEEWPILSKTLTQTKQQEMSPKQALLRLKEGNQRFLDNKSITRDYLAQAHQASYGQFPFAVVLNCMDSRSVPELFFDQGLADLFTLRVAGNVLNDDNLGSMEFATKAMGARLIVVLSHTSCGAVAGSCSGASLGHLDDVLAKIHTVVPASMKETGLKNCEDPKLIDAIAKAHALNVVKEIQEKSPILKELIDKKQVGIVAGLHDIKTGQVYFFEEQRSVPE
;
A
#
# COMPACT_ATOMS: atom_id res chain seq x y z
N MET A 1 1.70 98.03 11.13
CA MET A 1 2.82 97.16 11.57
C MET A 1 2.59 95.76 11.04
N GLN A 2 3.57 95.26 10.29
CA GLN A 2 3.83 93.85 9.95
C GLN A 2 2.71 92.97 9.36
N PHE A 3 2.87 92.71 8.06
CA PHE A 3 2.50 91.46 7.40
C PHE A 3 3.22 90.26 8.06
N LEU A 4 2.52 89.15 8.34
CA LEU A 4 3.06 87.83 8.01
C LEU A 4 1.98 86.74 7.96
N LYS A 5 2.10 85.94 6.90
CA LYS A 5 1.23 84.87 6.40
C LYS A 5 1.11 83.71 7.40
N ILE A 6 -0.11 83.23 7.66
CA ILE A 6 -0.35 81.91 8.25
C ILE A 6 -0.46 80.91 7.10
N ILE A 7 0.50 79.99 7.06
CA ILE A 7 0.61 78.88 6.13
C ILE A 7 -0.39 77.80 6.55
N MET A 8 -1.34 77.44 5.67
CA MET A 8 -2.12 76.21 5.82
C MET A 8 -1.20 75.01 5.55
N LEU A 9 -0.84 74.30 6.60
CA LEU A 9 -0.13 73.03 6.54
C LEU A 9 -1.12 71.95 6.08
N VAL A 10 -1.04 71.54 4.81
CA VAL A 10 -1.76 70.36 4.31
C VAL A 10 -0.99 69.13 4.81
N CYS A 11 -1.50 68.47 5.85
CA CYS A 11 -1.05 67.14 6.22
C CYS A 11 -1.48 66.16 5.13
N SER A 12 -0.61 65.87 4.18
CA SER A 12 -0.73 64.69 3.32
C SER A 12 -0.43 63.46 4.17
N ILE A 13 -1.48 62.83 4.70
CA ILE A 13 -1.40 61.48 5.25
C ILE A 13 -1.23 60.54 4.05
N SER A 14 0.01 60.24 3.71
CA SER A 14 0.34 59.13 2.82
C SER A 14 0.04 57.83 3.57
N TRP A 15 -1.19 57.33 3.40
CA TRP A 15 -1.54 55.95 3.73
C TRP A 15 -0.75 55.03 2.80
N LEU A 16 0.42 54.60 3.25
CA LEU A 16 1.07 53.40 2.72
C LEU A 16 0.18 52.23 3.11
N ASN A 17 -0.73 51.86 2.20
CA ASN A 17 -1.42 50.58 2.24
C ASN A 17 -0.37 49.47 2.07
N SER A 18 0.16 49.00 3.18
CA SER A 18 0.77 47.68 3.27
C SER A 18 -0.33 46.65 2.99
N LEU A 19 -0.56 46.35 1.71
CA LEU A 19 -1.30 45.16 1.32
C LEU A 19 -0.45 43.96 1.73
N ALA A 20 -0.58 43.56 2.99
CA ALA A 20 -0.24 42.23 3.42
C ALA A 20 -1.16 41.30 2.63
N TYR A 21 -0.62 40.67 1.59
CA TYR A 21 -1.22 39.49 0.99
C TYR A 21 -1.25 38.43 2.09
N ALA A 22 -2.34 38.37 2.84
CA ALA A 22 -2.67 37.20 3.63
C ALA A 22 -2.93 36.09 2.63
N THR A 23 -1.90 35.30 2.34
CA THR A 23 -2.11 34.00 1.71
C THR A 23 -2.93 33.19 2.69
N THR A 24 -4.22 33.02 2.41
CA THR A 24 -5.00 31.97 3.05
C THR A 24 -4.36 30.66 2.59
N ALA A 25 -3.39 30.15 3.37
CA ALA A 25 -3.02 28.76 3.24
C ALA A 25 -4.34 27.99 3.44
N GLU A 26 -4.79 27.28 2.41
CA GLU A 26 -5.88 26.31 2.60
C GLU A 26 -5.43 25.41 3.74
N GLU A 27 -6.15 25.42 4.87
CA GLU A 27 -5.97 24.44 5.91
C GLU A 27 -6.52 23.12 5.38
N TRP A 28 -5.63 22.28 4.85
CA TRP A 28 -6.01 20.94 4.44
C TRP A 28 -6.33 20.12 5.69
N PRO A 29 -7.49 19.42 5.73
CA PRO A 29 -7.91 18.70 6.93
C PRO A 29 -6.89 17.62 7.28
N ILE A 30 -6.28 17.72 8.47
CA ILE A 30 -5.36 16.72 8.99
C ILE A 30 -6.17 15.55 9.56
N LEU A 31 -6.01 14.37 8.97
CA LEU A 31 -6.68 13.17 9.44
C LEU A 31 -5.97 12.60 10.67
N SER A 32 -6.56 12.79 11.85
CA SER A 32 -6.06 12.28 13.12
C SER A 32 -6.70 10.95 13.57
N LYS A 33 -7.76 10.50 12.88
CA LYS A 33 -8.56 9.34 13.30
C LYS A 33 -8.15 8.04 12.59
N THR A 34 -8.17 6.93 13.31
CA THR A 34 -8.03 5.57 12.77
C THR A 34 -9.40 4.95 12.41
N LEU A 35 -9.39 3.86 11.64
CA LEU A 35 -10.60 3.09 11.33
C LEU A 35 -11.24 2.52 12.61
N THR A 36 -12.57 2.56 12.70
CA THR A 36 -13.32 2.02 13.83
C THR A 36 -13.79 0.60 13.55
N GLN A 37 -14.07 -0.18 14.61
CA GLN A 37 -14.62 -1.52 14.49
C GLN A 37 -15.89 -1.58 13.65
N THR A 38 -16.84 -0.68 13.88
CA THR A 38 -18.11 -0.61 13.13
C THR A 38 -17.84 -0.44 11.63
N LYS A 39 -16.97 0.51 11.25
CA LYS A 39 -16.64 0.74 9.84
C LYS A 39 -15.92 -0.44 9.19
N GLN A 40 -15.04 -1.13 9.92
CA GLN A 40 -14.38 -2.35 9.44
C GLN A 40 -15.40 -3.50 9.26
N GLN A 41 -16.34 -3.64 10.19
CA GLN A 41 -17.35 -4.70 10.14
C GLN A 41 -18.35 -4.51 9.01
N GLU A 42 -18.71 -3.27 8.69
CA GLU A 42 -19.59 -2.92 7.56
C GLU A 42 -18.89 -2.99 6.19
N MET A 43 -17.56 -3.07 6.16
CA MET A 43 -16.79 -3.08 4.93
C MET A 43 -16.87 -4.44 4.21
N SER A 44 -17.24 -4.43 2.93
CA SER A 44 -17.12 -5.60 2.05
C SER A 44 -15.68 -5.78 1.55
N PRO A 45 -15.27 -6.99 1.13
CA PRO A 45 -13.98 -7.19 0.48
C PRO A 45 -13.76 -6.29 -0.75
N LYS A 46 -14.81 -6.03 -1.54
CA LYS A 46 -14.72 -5.12 -2.69
C LYS A 46 -14.46 -3.68 -2.28
N GLN A 47 -15.13 -3.21 -1.21
CA GLN A 47 -14.90 -1.87 -0.66
C GLN A 47 -13.48 -1.72 -0.09
N ALA A 48 -12.96 -2.76 0.56
CA ALA A 48 -11.57 -2.80 1.01
C ALA A 48 -10.59 -2.65 -0.16
N LEU A 49 -10.80 -3.38 -1.26
CA LEU A 49 -9.96 -3.27 -2.45
C LEU A 49 -10.10 -1.89 -3.11
N LEU A 50 -11.31 -1.36 -3.21
CA LEU A 50 -11.57 -0.03 -3.75
C LEU A 50 -10.84 1.05 -2.95
N ARG A 51 -10.87 0.96 -1.61
CA ARG A 51 -10.15 1.89 -0.72
C ARG A 51 -8.64 1.90 -1.00
N LEU A 52 -8.02 0.74 -1.23
CA LEU A 52 -6.60 0.65 -1.60
C LEU A 52 -6.35 1.30 -2.97
N LYS A 53 -7.20 1.03 -3.97
CA LYS A 53 -7.07 1.61 -5.32
C LYS A 53 -7.21 3.13 -5.30
N GLU A 54 -8.20 3.65 -4.59
CA GLU A 54 -8.40 5.10 -4.42
C GLU A 54 -7.21 5.75 -3.71
N GLY A 55 -6.65 5.07 -2.72
CA GLY A 55 -5.44 5.52 -2.04
C GLY A 55 -4.20 5.53 -2.94
N ASN A 56 -4.04 4.51 -3.78
CA ASN A 56 -2.99 4.52 -4.80
C ASN A 56 -3.19 5.62 -5.83
N GLN A 57 -4.43 5.88 -6.24
CA GLN A 57 -4.71 7.01 -7.11
C GLN A 57 -4.34 8.35 -6.47
N ARG A 58 -4.63 8.55 -5.18
CA ARG A 58 -4.20 9.78 -4.47
C ARG A 58 -2.68 9.89 -4.41
N PHE A 59 -1.97 8.79 -4.19
CA PHE A 59 -0.51 8.78 -4.22
C PHE A 59 0.04 9.20 -5.59
N LEU A 60 -0.50 8.63 -6.67
CA LEU A 60 -0.11 8.93 -8.05
C LEU A 60 -0.41 10.38 -8.47
N ASP A 61 -1.53 10.92 -7.99
CA ASP A 61 -1.95 12.30 -8.27
C ASP A 61 -1.22 13.32 -7.39
N ASN A 62 -0.34 12.88 -6.48
CA ASN A 62 0.31 13.71 -5.46
C ASN A 62 -0.71 14.47 -4.57
N LYS A 63 -1.79 13.76 -4.20
CA LYS A 63 -2.91 14.26 -3.36
C LYS A 63 -3.14 13.38 -2.13
N SER A 64 -2.07 12.82 -1.58
CA SER A 64 -2.11 12.00 -0.36
C SER A 64 -2.69 12.80 0.81
N ILE A 65 -3.38 12.09 1.71
CA ILE A 65 -4.02 12.71 2.87
C ILE A 65 -2.97 13.06 3.92
N THR A 66 -2.96 14.30 4.39
CA THR A 66 -2.15 14.72 5.54
C THR A 66 -2.71 14.07 6.81
N ARG A 67 -1.84 13.41 7.59
CA ARG A 67 -2.23 12.67 8.81
C ARG A 67 -1.46 13.16 10.02
N ASP A 68 -2.13 13.13 11.17
CA ASP A 68 -1.46 13.23 12.48
C ASP A 68 -1.20 11.81 12.99
N TYR A 69 -0.02 11.29 12.69
CA TYR A 69 0.37 9.93 13.07
C TYR A 69 0.52 9.77 14.59
N LEU A 70 0.84 10.83 15.34
CA LEU A 70 0.96 10.72 16.79
C LEU A 70 -0.43 10.56 17.43
N ALA A 71 -1.42 11.33 16.95
CA ALA A 71 -2.80 11.18 17.37
C ALA A 71 -3.36 9.79 16.98
N GLN A 72 -3.07 9.33 15.75
CA GLN A 72 -3.48 7.99 15.32
C GLN A 72 -2.83 6.89 16.17
N ALA A 73 -1.55 7.01 16.52
CA ALA A 73 -0.86 6.06 17.38
C ALA A 73 -1.49 6.01 18.78
N HIS A 74 -1.80 7.18 19.35
CA HIS A 74 -2.50 7.27 20.64
C HIS A 74 -3.86 6.59 20.57
N GLN A 75 -4.65 6.84 19.51
CA GLN A 75 -5.95 6.18 19.34
C GLN A 75 -5.81 4.66 19.15
N ALA A 76 -4.87 4.21 18.32
CA ALA A 76 -4.61 2.80 18.04
C ALA A 76 -4.13 2.01 19.27
N SER A 77 -3.56 2.69 20.27
CA SER A 77 -3.11 2.04 21.52
C SER A 77 -4.26 1.43 22.34
N TYR A 78 -5.49 1.92 22.15
CA TYR A 78 -6.70 1.38 22.80
C TYR A 78 -7.36 0.27 21.96
N GLY A 79 -6.90 0.05 20.73
CA GLY A 79 -7.44 -0.95 19.80
C GLY A 79 -7.18 -0.58 18.34
N GLN A 80 -7.01 -1.59 17.50
CA GLN A 80 -6.82 -1.43 16.05
C GLN A 80 -7.82 -2.26 15.27
N PHE A 81 -8.24 -1.74 14.11
CA PHE A 81 -9.21 -2.40 13.23
C PHE A 81 -8.75 -2.38 11.76
N PRO A 82 -7.59 -2.95 11.41
CA PRO A 82 -7.11 -2.93 10.04
C PRO A 82 -8.08 -3.63 9.08
N PHE A 83 -8.39 -3.00 7.95
CA PHE A 83 -9.37 -3.56 7.02
C PHE A 83 -8.77 -4.57 6.04
N ALA A 84 -7.44 -4.59 5.90
CA ALA A 84 -6.73 -5.50 5.01
C ALA A 84 -5.43 -6.00 5.63
N VAL A 85 -5.00 -7.18 5.19
CA VAL A 85 -3.64 -7.70 5.40
C VAL A 85 -2.91 -7.77 4.06
N VAL A 86 -1.69 -7.23 4.01
CA VAL A 86 -0.86 -7.17 2.80
C VAL A 86 0.41 -7.97 3.03
N LEU A 87 0.56 -9.09 2.31
CA LEU A 87 1.83 -9.80 2.18
C LEU A 87 2.65 -9.13 1.07
N ASN A 88 3.68 -8.39 1.47
CA ASN A 88 4.51 -7.57 0.59
C ASN A 88 5.98 -8.01 0.64
N CYS A 89 6.75 -7.60 -0.36
CA CYS A 89 8.20 -7.75 -0.28
C CYS A 89 8.79 -6.86 0.82
N MET A 90 9.89 -7.28 1.43
CA MET A 90 10.65 -6.43 2.36
C MET A 90 11.41 -5.28 1.67
N ASP A 91 11.37 -5.21 0.33
CA ASP A 91 11.99 -4.13 -0.46
C ASP A 91 11.62 -2.76 0.13
N SER A 92 12.65 -1.95 0.41
CA SER A 92 12.49 -0.66 1.08
C SER A 92 11.73 0.38 0.24
N ARG A 93 11.60 0.15 -1.07
CA ARG A 93 10.88 1.02 -2.01
C ARG A 93 9.40 0.66 -2.13
N SER A 94 9.00 -0.50 -1.64
CA SER A 94 7.61 -0.96 -1.63
C SER A 94 7.08 -0.92 -0.19
N VAL A 95 6.44 0.20 0.17
CA VAL A 95 5.82 0.43 1.48
C VAL A 95 4.31 0.64 1.30
N PRO A 96 3.48 -0.41 1.52
CA PRO A 96 2.04 -0.38 1.25
C PRO A 96 1.28 0.79 1.86
N GLU A 97 1.58 1.14 3.10
CA GLU A 97 0.93 2.26 3.80
C GLU A 97 1.12 3.58 3.06
N LEU A 98 2.28 3.78 2.42
CA LEU A 98 2.60 5.01 1.70
C LEU A 98 1.92 5.05 0.33
N PHE A 99 2.16 4.06 -0.52
CA PHE A 99 1.63 4.09 -1.89
C PHE A 99 0.15 3.73 -1.97
N PHE A 100 -0.45 3.12 -0.94
CA PHE A 100 -1.91 3.06 -0.82
C PHE A 100 -2.47 4.24 -0.03
N ASP A 101 -1.67 5.21 0.40
CA ASP A 101 -2.11 6.36 1.19
C ASP A 101 -3.05 5.92 2.33
N GLN A 102 -2.54 5.07 3.23
CA GLN A 102 -3.24 4.57 4.43
C GLN A 102 -2.54 5.07 5.70
N GLY A 103 -3.28 5.11 6.80
CA GLY A 103 -2.78 5.56 8.10
C GLY A 103 -2.26 4.44 8.99
N LEU A 104 -1.92 4.79 10.23
CA LEU A 104 -1.67 3.79 11.26
C LEU A 104 -2.94 3.00 11.57
N ALA A 105 -2.78 1.71 11.85
CA ALA A 105 -3.86 0.77 12.15
C ALA A 105 -4.89 0.55 11.03
N ASP A 106 -4.62 1.00 9.80
CA ASP A 106 -5.47 0.74 8.63
C ASP A 106 -5.12 -0.61 7.96
N LEU A 107 -3.85 -1.02 7.97
CA LEU A 107 -3.34 -2.26 7.36
C LEU A 107 -2.57 -3.12 8.37
N PHE A 108 -2.69 -4.43 8.25
CA PHE A 108 -1.65 -5.36 8.69
C PHE A 108 -0.68 -5.59 7.54
N THR A 109 0.62 -5.36 7.74
CA THR A 109 1.61 -5.49 6.66
C THR A 109 2.66 -6.54 7.03
N LEU A 110 2.70 -7.63 6.27
CA LEU A 110 3.66 -8.72 6.41
C LEU A 110 4.73 -8.52 5.36
N ARG A 111 6.01 -8.41 5.75
CA ARG A 111 7.12 -8.11 4.84
C ARG A 111 8.21 -9.16 4.91
N VAL A 112 8.47 -9.82 3.79
CA VAL A 112 9.54 -10.82 3.65
C VAL A 112 10.13 -10.73 2.24
N ALA A 113 11.41 -11.10 2.06
CA ALA A 113 12.05 -11.10 0.75
C ALA A 113 11.21 -11.88 -0.28
N GLY A 114 10.93 -11.24 -1.41
CA GLY A 114 10.13 -11.82 -2.49
C GLY A 114 8.67 -12.13 -2.16
N ASN A 115 8.12 -11.59 -1.05
CA ASN A 115 6.74 -11.84 -0.62
C ASN A 115 6.35 -13.34 -0.57
N VAL A 116 7.33 -14.18 -0.23
CA VAL A 116 7.16 -15.64 -0.17
C VAL A 116 6.24 -16.07 0.97
N LEU A 117 5.51 -17.15 0.76
CA LEU A 117 4.68 -17.75 1.81
C LEU A 117 5.52 -18.59 2.79
N ASN A 118 5.20 -18.52 4.07
CA ASN A 118 5.70 -19.39 5.13
C ASN A 118 4.63 -19.56 6.23
N ASP A 119 4.87 -20.44 7.20
CA ASP A 119 3.86 -20.73 8.23
C ASP A 119 3.57 -19.51 9.11
N ASP A 120 4.58 -18.70 9.42
CA ASP A 120 4.43 -17.49 10.22
C ASP A 120 3.51 -16.45 9.57
N ASN A 121 3.70 -16.19 8.28
CA ASN A 121 2.88 -15.23 7.55
C ASN A 121 1.49 -15.78 7.21
N LEU A 122 1.37 -17.10 7.01
CA LEU A 122 0.07 -17.77 6.85
C LEU A 122 -0.75 -17.66 8.15
N GLY A 123 -0.17 -18.00 9.30
CA GLY A 123 -0.80 -17.85 10.61
C GLY A 123 -1.11 -16.38 10.95
N SER A 124 -0.25 -15.45 10.54
CA SER A 124 -0.51 -14.02 10.70
C SER A 124 -1.72 -13.55 9.87
N MET A 125 -1.93 -14.09 8.67
CA MET A 125 -3.11 -13.81 7.87
C MET A 125 -4.38 -14.42 8.48
N GLU A 126 -4.31 -15.62 9.07
CA GLU A 126 -5.41 -16.20 9.83
C GLU A 126 -5.80 -15.32 11.02
N PHE A 127 -4.81 -14.82 11.77
CA PHE A 127 -5.06 -13.87 12.85
C PHE A 127 -5.69 -12.57 12.35
N ALA A 128 -5.10 -11.95 11.32
CA ALA A 128 -5.59 -10.68 10.77
C ALA A 128 -7.05 -10.77 10.28
N THR A 129 -7.43 -11.91 9.71
CA THR A 129 -8.78 -12.12 9.16
C THR A 129 -9.74 -12.69 10.21
N LYS A 130 -9.49 -13.90 10.71
CA LYS A 130 -10.41 -14.62 11.59
C LYS A 130 -10.54 -14.00 12.96
N ALA A 131 -9.44 -13.49 13.54
CA ALA A 131 -9.44 -12.91 14.88
C ALA A 131 -9.67 -11.39 14.86
N MET A 132 -9.05 -10.67 13.92
CA MET A 132 -9.07 -9.20 13.88
C MET A 132 -10.05 -8.59 12.88
N GLY A 133 -10.69 -9.40 12.03
CA GLY A 133 -11.79 -8.95 11.17
C GLY A 133 -11.39 -8.27 9.86
N ALA A 134 -10.11 -8.34 9.44
CA ALA A 134 -9.70 -7.82 8.13
C ALA A 134 -10.50 -8.48 7.00
N ARG A 135 -10.89 -7.68 6.01
CA ARG A 135 -11.81 -8.05 4.93
C ARG A 135 -11.11 -8.41 3.62
N LEU A 136 -9.82 -8.13 3.51
CA LEU A 136 -9.05 -8.34 2.29
C LEU A 136 -7.65 -8.85 2.60
N ILE A 137 -7.21 -9.84 1.84
CA ILE A 137 -5.82 -10.30 1.75
C ILE A 137 -5.26 -9.81 0.42
N VAL A 138 -4.11 -9.14 0.45
CA VAL A 138 -3.38 -8.72 -0.74
C VAL A 138 -2.02 -9.38 -0.77
N VAL A 139 -1.72 -10.12 -1.83
CA VAL A 139 -0.36 -10.61 -2.12
C VAL A 139 0.27 -9.68 -3.13
N LEU A 140 1.25 -8.89 -2.70
CA LEU A 140 1.79 -7.79 -3.48
C LEU A 140 3.27 -8.03 -3.80
N SER A 141 3.52 -8.36 -5.07
CA SER A 141 4.86 -8.31 -5.64
C SER A 141 5.17 -6.92 -6.18
N HIS A 142 6.40 -6.70 -6.64
CA HIS A 142 6.81 -5.44 -7.23
C HIS A 142 7.78 -5.63 -8.39
N THR A 143 7.87 -4.63 -9.26
CA THR A 143 8.81 -4.63 -10.38
C THR A 143 10.26 -4.60 -9.89
N SER A 144 11.19 -5.16 -10.67
CA SER A 144 12.63 -5.18 -10.35
C SER A 144 12.96 -5.77 -8.96
N CYS A 145 12.31 -6.89 -8.59
CA CYS A 145 12.53 -7.55 -7.30
C CYS A 145 13.86 -8.33 -7.26
N GLY A 146 14.71 -8.00 -6.29
CA GLY A 146 16.01 -8.66 -6.12
C GLY A 146 15.93 -10.15 -5.79
N ALA A 147 14.95 -10.58 -4.98
CA ALA A 147 14.75 -11.99 -4.69
C ALA A 147 14.27 -12.78 -5.92
N VAL A 148 13.41 -12.17 -6.75
CA VAL A 148 12.96 -12.77 -8.02
C VAL A 148 14.12 -12.88 -9.00
N ALA A 149 14.92 -11.82 -9.14
CA ALA A 149 16.12 -11.85 -9.97
C ALA A 149 17.12 -12.90 -9.50
N GLY A 150 17.38 -12.99 -8.19
CA GLY A 150 18.25 -14.01 -7.60
C GLY A 150 17.74 -15.44 -7.81
N SER A 151 16.42 -15.65 -7.71
CA SER A 151 15.80 -16.96 -7.97
C SER A 151 15.89 -17.34 -9.46
N CYS A 152 15.75 -16.37 -10.37
CA CYS A 152 15.92 -16.57 -11.81
C CYS A 152 17.37 -16.94 -12.14
N SER A 153 18.34 -16.20 -11.60
CA SER A 153 19.77 -16.39 -11.92
C SER A 153 20.44 -17.54 -11.17
N GLY A 154 19.73 -18.19 -10.24
CA GLY A 154 20.28 -19.29 -9.43
C GLY A 154 21.28 -18.81 -8.38
N ALA A 155 21.07 -17.63 -7.80
CA ALA A 155 21.85 -17.15 -6.67
C ALA A 155 21.75 -18.13 -5.49
N SER A 156 22.82 -18.24 -4.69
CA SER A 156 22.83 -19.01 -3.44
C SER A 156 23.51 -18.20 -2.34
N LEU A 157 22.81 -18.05 -1.21
CA LEU A 157 23.21 -17.27 -0.04
C LEU A 157 22.60 -17.83 1.26
N GLY A 158 22.84 -19.12 1.55
CA GLY A 158 22.50 -19.73 2.84
C GLY A 158 21.00 -19.75 3.11
N HIS A 159 20.53 -19.13 4.18
CA HIS A 159 19.08 -19.07 4.51
C HIS A 159 18.23 -18.42 3.41
N LEU A 160 18.84 -17.61 2.54
CA LEU A 160 18.10 -17.05 1.40
C LEU A 160 17.68 -18.14 0.40
N ASP A 161 18.37 -19.28 0.35
CA ASP A 161 18.10 -20.35 -0.61
C ASP A 161 16.66 -20.89 -0.43
N ASP A 162 16.18 -20.97 0.81
CA ASP A 162 14.79 -21.36 1.11
C ASP A 162 13.76 -20.36 0.58
N VAL A 163 14.10 -19.07 0.56
CA VAL A 163 13.27 -18.02 -0.04
C VAL A 163 13.29 -18.15 -1.56
N LEU A 164 14.48 -18.29 -2.16
CA LEU A 164 14.63 -18.36 -3.61
C LEU A 164 13.97 -19.62 -4.18
N ALA A 165 14.03 -20.74 -3.47
CA ALA A 165 13.41 -22.00 -3.86
C ALA A 165 11.89 -21.86 -4.02
N LYS A 166 11.22 -21.12 -3.12
CA LYS A 166 9.78 -20.87 -3.20
C LYS A 166 9.40 -20.07 -4.43
N ILE A 167 10.22 -19.08 -4.81
CA ILE A 167 10.02 -18.28 -6.04
C ILE A 167 10.35 -19.12 -7.27
N HIS A 168 11.37 -20.00 -7.18
CA HIS A 168 11.89 -20.76 -8.31
C HIS A 168 10.83 -21.68 -8.94
N THR A 169 9.83 -22.09 -8.16
CA THR A 169 8.69 -22.91 -8.60
C THR A 169 7.96 -22.35 -9.84
N VAL A 170 7.94 -21.01 -10.01
CA VAL A 170 7.26 -20.36 -11.14
C VAL A 170 8.21 -19.90 -12.26
N VAL A 171 9.53 -19.97 -12.05
CA VAL A 171 10.54 -19.46 -13.00
C VAL A 171 10.49 -20.20 -14.34
N PRO A 172 10.53 -21.55 -14.40
CA PRO A 172 10.53 -22.27 -15.68
C PRO A 172 9.27 -22.01 -16.53
N ALA A 173 8.11 -21.95 -15.89
CA ALA A 173 6.84 -21.67 -16.56
C ALA A 173 6.81 -20.24 -17.12
N SER A 174 7.31 -19.27 -16.35
CA SER A 174 7.38 -17.86 -16.77
C SER A 174 8.33 -17.65 -17.95
N MET A 175 9.50 -18.30 -17.95
CA MET A 175 10.43 -18.28 -19.10
C MET A 175 9.80 -18.89 -20.35
N LYS A 176 9.05 -19.99 -20.20
CA LYS A 176 8.35 -20.63 -21.31
C LYS A 176 7.25 -19.74 -21.89
N GLU A 177 6.45 -19.11 -21.04
CA GLU A 177 5.34 -18.24 -21.44
C GLU A 177 5.83 -16.97 -22.15
N THR A 178 6.88 -16.34 -21.63
CA THR A 178 7.43 -15.10 -22.19
C THR A 178 8.36 -15.33 -23.37
N GLY A 179 8.95 -16.53 -23.50
CA GLY A 179 10.03 -16.81 -24.43
C GLY A 179 11.37 -16.18 -24.03
N LEU A 180 11.45 -15.52 -22.88
CA LEU A 180 12.64 -14.86 -22.37
C LEU A 180 13.44 -15.81 -21.47
N LYS A 181 14.78 -15.72 -21.56
CA LYS A 181 15.71 -16.52 -20.74
C LYS A 181 16.75 -15.67 -20.01
N ASN A 182 16.87 -14.39 -20.35
CA ASN A 182 17.84 -13.50 -19.72
C ASN A 182 17.27 -13.00 -18.39
N CYS A 183 17.86 -13.43 -17.27
CA CYS A 183 17.46 -12.99 -15.93
C CYS A 183 17.83 -11.54 -15.60
N GLU A 184 18.52 -10.84 -16.50
CA GLU A 184 18.71 -9.39 -16.43
C GLU A 184 17.62 -8.61 -17.15
N ASP A 185 16.75 -9.28 -17.94
CA ASP A 185 15.63 -8.63 -18.63
C ASP A 185 14.51 -8.27 -17.63
N PRO A 186 14.21 -6.98 -17.42
CA PRO A 186 13.16 -6.56 -16.49
C PRO A 186 11.80 -7.17 -16.82
N LYS A 187 11.50 -7.42 -18.11
CA LYS A 187 10.23 -8.03 -18.52
C LYS A 187 10.09 -9.46 -18.00
N LEU A 188 11.18 -10.22 -18.00
CA LEU A 188 11.17 -11.57 -17.46
C LEU A 188 11.02 -11.53 -15.93
N ILE A 189 11.77 -10.66 -15.25
CA ILE A 189 11.69 -10.52 -13.79
C ILE A 189 10.29 -10.10 -13.34
N ASP A 190 9.69 -9.12 -14.01
CA ASP A 190 8.34 -8.66 -13.68
C ASP A 190 7.28 -9.73 -13.99
N ALA A 191 7.47 -10.52 -15.06
CA ALA A 191 6.61 -11.67 -15.36
C ALA A 191 6.70 -12.77 -14.28
N ILE A 192 7.91 -13.11 -13.83
CA ILE A 192 8.10 -14.06 -12.72
C ILE A 192 7.48 -13.50 -11.43
N ALA A 193 7.64 -12.21 -11.15
CA ALA A 193 7.03 -11.58 -9.98
C ALA A 193 5.50 -11.66 -10.00
N LYS A 194 4.88 -11.37 -11.15
CA LYS A 194 3.43 -11.56 -11.36
C LYS A 194 3.01 -13.02 -11.15
N ALA A 195 3.71 -13.97 -11.78
CA ALA A 195 3.42 -15.39 -11.63
C ALA A 195 3.57 -15.87 -10.18
N HIS A 196 4.57 -15.36 -9.46
CA HIS A 196 4.82 -15.68 -8.07
C HIS A 196 3.69 -15.19 -7.16
N ALA A 197 3.25 -13.93 -7.31
CA ALA A 197 2.11 -13.40 -6.54
C ALA A 197 0.83 -14.24 -6.74
N LEU A 198 0.53 -14.61 -8.00
CA LEU A 198 -0.60 -15.47 -8.33
C LEU A 198 -0.46 -16.87 -7.73
N ASN A 199 0.74 -17.46 -7.77
CA ASN A 199 1.01 -18.75 -7.14
C ASN A 199 0.84 -18.70 -5.62
N VAL A 200 1.30 -17.64 -4.96
CA VAL A 200 1.13 -17.47 -3.51
C VAL A 200 -0.34 -17.33 -3.12
N VAL A 201 -1.17 -16.62 -3.91
CA VAL A 201 -2.63 -16.58 -3.71
C VAL A 201 -3.26 -17.98 -3.76
N LYS A 202 -2.80 -18.81 -4.70
CA LYS A 202 -3.24 -20.21 -4.80
C LYS A 202 -2.79 -21.01 -3.57
N GLU A 203 -1.52 -20.92 -3.18
CA GLU A 203 -0.97 -21.64 -2.03
C GLU A 203 -1.67 -21.27 -0.71
N ILE A 204 -2.04 -20.00 -0.51
CA ILE A 204 -2.78 -19.55 0.68
C ILE A 204 -4.11 -20.33 0.81
N GLN A 205 -4.84 -20.45 -0.29
CA GLN A 205 -6.13 -21.17 -0.33
C GLN A 205 -5.95 -22.69 -0.18
N GLU A 206 -4.84 -23.24 -0.65
CA GLU A 206 -4.54 -24.68 -0.54
C GLU A 206 -4.05 -25.08 0.85
N LYS A 207 -3.24 -24.23 1.49
CA LYS A 207 -2.55 -24.54 2.74
C LYS A 207 -3.32 -24.13 4.00
N SER A 208 -4.21 -23.13 3.92
CA SER A 208 -5.04 -22.72 5.05
C SER A 208 -6.53 -23.03 4.81
N PRO A 209 -7.07 -24.08 5.45
CA PRO A 209 -8.50 -24.35 5.46
C PRO A 209 -9.32 -23.19 6.04
N ILE A 210 -8.77 -22.46 7.02
CA ILE A 210 -9.43 -21.31 7.66
C ILE A 210 -9.62 -20.18 6.66
N LEU A 211 -8.55 -19.77 5.97
CA LEU A 211 -8.62 -18.69 4.99
C LEU A 211 -9.48 -19.10 3.80
N LYS A 212 -9.34 -20.34 3.34
CA LYS A 212 -10.19 -20.90 2.29
C LYS A 212 -11.68 -20.82 2.65
N GLU A 213 -12.06 -21.23 3.86
CA GLU A 213 -13.45 -21.16 4.31
C GLU A 213 -13.99 -19.71 4.31
N LEU A 214 -13.20 -18.75 4.80
CA LEU A 214 -13.58 -17.33 4.81
C LEU A 214 -13.77 -16.77 3.40
N ILE A 215 -12.91 -17.16 2.46
CA ILE A 215 -12.97 -16.76 1.04
C ILE A 215 -14.17 -17.41 0.36
N ASP A 216 -14.39 -18.72 0.53
CA ASP A 216 -15.53 -19.45 -0.04
C ASP A 216 -16.87 -18.88 0.47
N LYS A 217 -16.91 -18.46 1.74
CA LYS A 217 -18.06 -17.76 2.36
C LYS A 217 -18.16 -16.28 2.00
N LYS A 218 -17.26 -15.76 1.17
CA LYS A 218 -17.21 -14.34 0.73
C LYS A 218 -17.04 -13.33 1.87
N GLN A 219 -16.56 -13.77 3.03
CA GLN A 219 -16.33 -12.90 4.19
C GLN A 219 -15.01 -12.14 4.08
N VAL A 220 -14.06 -12.70 3.33
CA VAL A 220 -12.74 -12.15 3.04
C VAL A 220 -12.50 -12.30 1.54
N GLY A 221 -11.96 -11.26 0.91
CA GLY A 221 -11.43 -11.33 -0.45
C GLY A 221 -9.94 -11.60 -0.43
N ILE A 222 -9.41 -12.20 -1.49
CA ILE A 222 -7.97 -12.32 -1.72
C ILE A 222 -7.64 -11.82 -3.13
N VAL A 223 -6.52 -11.11 -3.29
CA VAL A 223 -6.09 -10.59 -4.59
C VAL A 223 -4.57 -10.55 -4.69
N ALA A 224 -4.04 -10.88 -5.87
CA ALA A 224 -2.64 -10.64 -6.21
C ALA A 224 -2.49 -9.26 -6.87
N GLY A 225 -1.32 -8.64 -6.70
CA GLY A 225 -0.99 -7.42 -7.42
C GLY A 225 0.51 -7.26 -7.66
N LEU A 226 0.83 -6.24 -8.47
CA LEU A 226 2.18 -5.81 -8.79
C LEU A 226 2.30 -4.30 -8.59
N HIS A 227 3.18 -3.89 -7.68
CA HIS A 227 3.58 -2.49 -7.50
C HIS A 227 4.74 -2.15 -8.45
N ASP A 228 4.53 -1.19 -9.35
CA ASP A 228 5.61 -0.62 -10.12
C ASP A 228 6.37 0.41 -9.28
N ILE A 229 7.55 0.02 -8.78
CA ILE A 229 8.36 0.87 -7.90
C ILE A 229 8.85 2.15 -8.58
N LYS A 230 8.82 2.23 -9.91
CA LYS A 230 9.26 3.41 -10.65
C LYS A 230 8.18 4.47 -10.70
N THR A 231 6.92 4.06 -10.85
CA THR A 231 5.78 4.97 -11.04
C THR A 231 4.92 5.11 -9.79
N GLY A 232 4.99 4.15 -8.88
CA GLY A 232 4.10 4.05 -7.72
C GLY A 232 2.77 3.35 -8.03
N GLN A 233 2.50 2.98 -9.28
CA GLN A 233 1.24 2.39 -9.69
C GLN A 233 1.15 0.95 -9.17
N VAL A 234 -0.02 0.58 -8.64
CA VAL A 234 -0.34 -0.80 -8.31
C VAL A 234 -1.34 -1.36 -9.32
N TYR A 235 -1.01 -2.51 -9.89
CA TYR A 235 -1.89 -3.28 -10.76
C TYR A 235 -2.42 -4.48 -9.98
N PHE A 236 -3.75 -4.61 -9.88
CA PHE A 236 -4.40 -5.76 -9.25
C PHE A 236 -4.87 -6.77 -10.30
N PHE A 237 -4.65 -8.06 -10.05
CA PHE A 237 -5.01 -9.15 -10.96
C PHE A 237 -6.36 -9.75 -10.54
N GLU A 238 -7.46 -9.14 -10.97
CA GLU A 238 -8.84 -9.51 -10.58
C GLU A 238 -9.46 -10.61 -11.47
N GLU A 239 -8.72 -11.14 -12.46
CA GLU A 239 -9.25 -11.98 -13.55
C GLU A 239 -9.83 -13.35 -13.08
N GLN A 240 -9.75 -13.68 -11.79
CA GLN A 240 -10.31 -14.89 -11.19
C GLN A 240 -11.30 -14.64 -10.03
N ARG A 241 -11.83 -13.40 -9.89
CA ARG A 241 -12.87 -12.98 -8.91
C ARG A 241 -12.72 -13.56 -7.49
N SER A 242 -11.51 -13.62 -6.98
CA SER A 242 -11.26 -13.98 -5.57
C SER A 242 -11.60 -12.85 -4.58
N VAL A 243 -12.12 -11.71 -5.08
CA VAL A 243 -12.71 -10.63 -4.30
C VAL A 243 -14.21 -10.59 -4.62
N PRO A 244 -15.08 -11.05 -3.70
CA PRO A 244 -16.53 -11.01 -3.89
C PRO A 244 -17.04 -9.56 -3.92
N GLU A 245 -18.20 -9.35 -4.57
CA GLU A 245 -18.97 -8.09 -4.51
C GLU A 245 -19.29 -7.70 -3.05
#